data_AF-A0A1Y1LCP3-F1
#
_entry.id   AF-A0A1Y1LCP3-F1
#
_cell.length_a   1.000
_cell.length_b   1.000
_cell.length_c   1.000
_cell.angle_alpha   90.00
_cell.angle_beta   90.00
_cell.angle_gamma   90.00
#
_symmetry.space_group_name_H-M   'P 1'
#
loop_
_entity.id
_entity.type
_entity.pdbx_description
1 polymer ?
#
loop_
_entity_poly.entity_id
_entity_poly.type
_entity_poly.pdbx_seq_one_letter_code
_entity_poly.pdbx_strand_id
1 'polypeptide(L)'
;PLPSMPLRVSVVPTALLRRSVTPYRSRELVAKFRIPPLHSFSTTSPNMAPPKAALDFVDFVNDSPTPYHATQCAAERFEEAGFKLIRERDSWSRIVQPGGKYYLTRNGSSIVAFAV
;
A
#
# COMPACT_ATOMS: atom_id res chain seq x y z
N PRO A 1 7.74 57.78 -25.57
CA PRO A 1 8.81 58.49 -24.81
C PRO A 1 9.39 57.57 -23.72
N LEU A 2 10.45 56.87 -24.08
CA LEU A 2 11.29 56.05 -23.19
C LEU A 2 12.32 56.96 -22.50
N PRO A 3 12.64 56.75 -21.22
CA PRO A 3 13.90 57.24 -20.66
C PRO A 3 14.94 56.12 -20.60
N SER A 4 15.96 56.28 -21.43
CA SER A 4 17.26 55.62 -21.44
C SER A 4 17.98 55.72 -20.09
N MET A 5 18.52 54.61 -19.60
CA MET A 5 19.48 54.60 -18.48
C MET A 5 20.86 54.09 -18.96
N PRO A 6 21.95 54.77 -18.58
CA PRO A 6 23.30 54.48 -19.06
C PRO A 6 23.96 53.31 -18.32
N LEU A 7 24.67 52.47 -19.08
CA LEU A 7 25.53 51.37 -18.64
C LEU A 7 26.75 51.92 -17.89
N ARG A 8 26.97 51.49 -16.64
CA ARG A 8 28.20 51.76 -15.89
C ARG A 8 28.98 50.45 -15.73
N VAL A 9 29.97 50.27 -16.59
CA VAL A 9 30.99 49.22 -16.51
C VAL A 9 31.90 49.56 -15.32
N SER A 10 31.96 48.68 -14.31
CA SER A 10 32.94 48.76 -13.24
C SER A 10 33.90 47.58 -13.35
N VAL A 11 35.12 47.89 -13.72
CA VAL A 11 36.27 46.98 -13.82
C VAL A 11 36.64 46.50 -12.42
N VAL A 12 36.72 45.18 -12.23
CA VAL A 12 37.18 44.55 -10.98
C VAL A 12 38.69 44.29 -11.11
N PRO A 13 39.56 44.83 -10.24
CA PRO A 13 40.98 44.51 -10.26
C PRO A 13 41.25 43.17 -9.58
N THR A 14 41.79 42.23 -10.35
CA THR A 14 42.37 40.97 -9.91
C THR A 14 43.64 41.23 -9.09
N ALA A 15 43.59 40.98 -7.78
CA ALA A 15 44.78 40.99 -6.92
C ALA A 15 44.89 39.67 -6.13
N LEU A 16 46.05 39.05 -6.31
CA LEU A 16 46.48 37.74 -5.84
C LEU A 16 46.43 37.60 -4.32
N LEU A 17 45.58 36.70 -3.81
CA LEU A 17 45.54 36.34 -2.39
C LEU A 17 46.60 35.26 -2.10
N ARG A 18 47.79 35.70 -1.68
CA ARG A 18 48.86 34.81 -1.20
C ARG A 18 48.57 34.38 0.25
N ARG A 19 48.52 33.06 0.43
CA ARG A 19 48.27 32.31 1.66
C ARG A 19 49.01 32.87 2.90
N SER A 20 48.27 33.06 3.99
CA SER A 20 48.81 32.98 5.35
C SER A 20 48.12 31.80 6.07
N VAL A 21 48.93 30.82 6.45
CA VAL A 21 48.52 29.63 7.18
C VAL A 21 48.39 30.02 8.65
N THR A 22 47.18 29.97 9.21
CA THR A 22 46.98 30.06 10.66
C THR A 22 47.10 28.67 11.28
N PRO A 23 47.84 28.51 12.39
CA PRO A 23 47.93 27.21 13.06
C PRO A 23 46.61 26.88 13.76
N TYR A 24 46.05 25.72 13.39
CA TYR A 24 44.86 25.15 14.01
C TYR A 24 45.19 24.71 15.45
N ARG A 25 44.71 25.48 16.43
CA ARG A 25 44.80 25.13 17.85
C ARG A 25 43.71 24.11 18.17
N SER A 26 44.13 22.86 18.30
CA SER A 26 43.35 21.70 18.70
C SER A 26 42.54 21.99 19.96
N ARG A 27 41.22 22.17 19.81
CA ARG A 27 40.27 21.99 20.90
C ARG A 27 39.69 20.59 20.75
N GLU A 28 40.15 19.69 21.61
CA GLU A 28 39.51 18.41 21.89
C GLU A 28 38.04 18.67 22.24
N LEU A 29 37.16 18.50 21.25
CA LEU A 29 35.74 18.29 21.49
C LEU A 29 35.52 16.79 21.61
N VAL A 30 35.85 16.25 22.78
CA VAL A 30 35.31 14.96 23.19
C VAL A 30 33.83 15.18 23.49
N ALA A 31 33.01 15.15 22.43
CA ALA A 31 31.57 15.05 22.57
C ALA A 31 31.28 13.72 23.27
N LYS A 32 30.94 13.79 24.56
CA LYS A 32 30.37 12.68 25.32
C LYS A 32 29.03 12.31 24.68
N PHE A 33 29.09 11.47 23.65
CA PHE A 33 27.93 10.82 23.06
C PHE A 33 27.43 9.79 24.06
N ARG A 34 26.57 10.23 24.99
CA ARG A 34 25.88 9.36 25.92
C ARG A 34 24.77 8.68 25.13
N ILE A 35 25.01 7.45 24.67
CA ILE A 35 23.98 6.60 24.08
C ILE A 35 22.86 6.46 25.12
N PRO A 36 21.60 6.84 24.83
CA PRO A 36 20.51 6.60 25.75
C PRO A 36 20.36 5.08 25.95
N PRO A 37 20.01 4.61 27.16
CA PRO A 37 19.77 3.18 27.37
C PRO A 37 18.68 2.74 26.39
N LEU A 38 18.97 1.65 25.65
CA LEU A 38 17.96 1.00 24.82
C LEU A 38 16.83 0.59 25.77
N HIS A 39 15.73 1.33 25.72
CA HIS A 39 14.49 0.87 26.34
C HIS A 39 14.23 -0.51 25.76
N SER A 40 14.16 -1.52 26.64
CA SER A 40 13.74 -2.85 26.24
C SER A 40 12.33 -2.70 25.69
N PHE A 41 12.23 -2.71 24.36
CA PHE A 41 10.94 -2.97 23.74
C PHE A 41 10.61 -4.39 24.17
N SER A 42 9.66 -4.51 25.08
CA SER A 42 9.05 -5.79 25.40
C SER A 42 8.48 -6.32 24.09
N THR A 43 9.22 -7.20 23.43
CA THR A 43 8.71 -8.06 22.37
C THR A 43 7.72 -9.00 23.05
N THR A 44 6.48 -8.54 23.23
CA THR A 44 5.35 -9.45 23.08
C THR A 44 5.47 -9.92 21.64
N SER A 45 6.23 -10.99 21.41
CA SER A 45 6.32 -11.64 20.12
C SER A 45 4.87 -11.98 19.76
N PRO A 46 4.25 -11.31 18.78
CA PRO A 46 2.97 -11.78 18.30
C PRO A 46 3.22 -13.21 17.83
N ASN A 47 2.30 -14.11 18.14
CA ASN A 47 2.32 -15.46 17.62
C ASN A 47 2.59 -15.38 16.10
N MET A 48 3.80 -15.75 15.66
CA MET A 48 4.30 -15.48 14.29
C MET A 48 3.60 -16.37 13.24
N ALA A 49 2.65 -17.19 13.67
CA ALA A 49 1.81 -17.94 12.75
C ALA A 49 0.93 -16.97 11.95
N PRO A 50 0.91 -17.08 10.61
CA PRO A 50 0.00 -16.28 9.81
C PRO A 50 -1.46 -16.57 10.22
N PRO A 51 -2.35 -15.57 10.17
CA PRO A 51 -3.75 -15.81 10.45
C PRO A 51 -4.31 -16.82 9.45
N LYS A 52 -5.23 -17.68 9.90
CA LYS A 52 -5.88 -18.69 9.04
C LYS A 52 -6.43 -18.09 7.73
N ALA A 53 -7.03 -16.90 7.81
CA ALA A 53 -7.56 -16.20 6.63
C ALA A 53 -6.49 -15.90 5.57
N ALA A 54 -5.23 -15.70 5.95
CA ALA A 54 -4.14 -15.50 4.99
C ALA A 54 -3.80 -16.80 4.25
N LEU A 55 -3.84 -17.94 4.94
CA LEU A 55 -3.65 -19.25 4.33
C LEU A 55 -4.80 -19.57 3.37
N ASP A 56 -6.06 -19.41 3.83
CA ASP A 56 -7.26 -19.65 3.02
C ASP A 56 -7.31 -18.77 1.75
N PHE A 57 -6.74 -17.55 1.82
CA PHE A 57 -6.60 -16.65 0.67
C PHE A 57 -5.53 -17.12 -0.31
N VAL A 58 -4.37 -17.56 0.18
CA VAL A 58 -3.31 -18.11 -0.67
C VAL A 58 -3.80 -19.35 -1.41
N ASP A 59 -4.54 -20.23 -0.72
CA ASP A 59 -5.15 -21.41 -1.35
C ASP A 59 -6.14 -21.00 -2.45
N PHE A 60 -7.01 -20.02 -2.19
CA PHE A 60 -7.92 -19.47 -3.22
C PHE A 60 -7.17 -18.97 -4.46
N VAL A 61 -6.10 -18.18 -4.27
CA VAL A 61 -5.32 -17.62 -5.38
C VAL A 61 -4.62 -18.71 -6.18
N ASN A 62 -4.06 -19.72 -5.51
CA ASN A 62 -3.40 -20.85 -6.14
C ASN A 62 -4.37 -21.70 -6.99
N ASP A 63 -5.60 -21.88 -6.50
CA ASP A 63 -6.66 -22.61 -7.21
C ASP A 63 -7.26 -21.80 -8.38
N SER A 64 -7.03 -20.49 -8.43
CA SER A 64 -7.63 -19.58 -9.41
C SER A 64 -6.61 -18.94 -10.39
N PRO A 65 -6.03 -19.69 -11.34
CA PRO A 65 -5.05 -19.14 -12.28
C PRO A 65 -5.66 -18.20 -13.33
N THR A 66 -6.99 -18.23 -13.52
CA THR A 66 -7.72 -17.36 -14.45
C THR A 66 -8.97 -16.78 -13.77
N PRO A 67 -9.54 -15.67 -14.27
CA PRO A 67 -10.76 -15.11 -13.69
C PRO A 67 -11.95 -16.07 -13.70
N TYR A 68 -12.01 -17.01 -14.67
CA TYR A 68 -13.05 -18.03 -14.73
C TYR A 68 -12.94 -19.04 -13.56
N HIS A 69 -11.72 -19.47 -13.23
CA HIS A 69 -11.49 -20.32 -12.07
C HIS A 69 -11.82 -19.58 -10.77
N ALA A 70 -11.45 -18.30 -10.66
CA ALA A 70 -11.78 -17.49 -9.47
C ALA A 70 -13.29 -17.41 -9.22
N THR A 71 -14.09 -17.20 -10.28
CA THR A 71 -15.55 -17.20 -10.16
C THR A 71 -16.12 -18.57 -9.85
N GLN A 72 -15.53 -19.66 -10.36
CA GLN A 72 -15.96 -21.01 -10.06
C GLN A 72 -15.69 -21.36 -8.60
N CYS A 73 -14.46 -21.16 -8.12
CA CYS A 73 -14.09 -21.37 -6.72
C CYS A 73 -14.94 -20.50 -5.77
N ALA A 74 -15.25 -19.27 -6.16
CA ALA A 74 -16.15 -18.41 -5.39
C ALA A 74 -17.59 -18.96 -5.37
N ALA A 75 -18.10 -19.47 -6.50
CA ALA A 75 -19.42 -20.09 -6.58
C ALA A 75 -19.52 -21.33 -5.69
N GLU A 76 -18.52 -22.22 -5.72
CA GLU A 76 -18.44 -23.40 -4.86
C GLU A 76 -18.49 -23.01 -3.37
N ARG A 77 -17.69 -22.01 -2.97
CA ARG A 77 -17.72 -21.47 -1.60
C ARG A 77 -19.06 -20.85 -1.21
N PHE A 78 -19.76 -20.23 -2.16
CA PHE A 78 -21.10 -19.69 -1.92
C PHE A 78 -22.13 -20.80 -1.74
N GLU A 79 -22.05 -21.87 -2.51
CA GLU A 79 -22.92 -23.04 -2.35
C GLU A 79 -22.70 -23.72 -1.00
N GLU A 80 -21.45 -23.90 -0.57
CA GLU A 80 -21.11 -24.40 0.76
C GLU A 80 -21.63 -23.49 1.89
N ALA A 81 -21.61 -22.17 1.67
CA ALA A 81 -22.15 -21.18 2.61
C ALA A 81 -23.69 -21.05 2.57
N GLY A 82 -24.38 -21.86 1.75
CA GLY A 82 -25.83 -21.93 1.63
C GLY A 82 -26.45 -20.84 0.74
N PHE A 83 -25.67 -20.23 -0.16
CA PHE A 83 -26.21 -19.34 -1.18
C PHE A 83 -26.85 -20.13 -2.32
N LYS A 84 -27.93 -19.59 -2.87
CA LYS A 84 -28.64 -20.18 -4.00
C LYS A 84 -28.31 -19.47 -5.31
N LEU A 85 -27.94 -20.24 -6.33
CA LEU A 85 -27.76 -19.73 -7.69
C LEU A 85 -29.09 -19.22 -8.25
N ILE A 86 -29.10 -17.98 -8.74
CA ILE A 86 -30.22 -17.39 -9.48
C ILE A 86 -29.76 -16.99 -10.88
N ARG A 87 -30.64 -17.10 -11.88
CA ARG A 87 -30.33 -16.62 -13.23
C ARG A 87 -30.74 -15.17 -13.37
N GLU A 88 -29.90 -14.40 -14.06
CA GLU A 88 -30.15 -12.98 -14.38
C GLU A 88 -31.44 -12.76 -15.16
N ARG A 89 -31.88 -13.75 -15.94
CA ARG A 89 -33.06 -13.65 -16.82
C ARG A 89 -34.37 -14.04 -16.14
N ASP A 90 -34.30 -14.67 -14.97
CA ASP A 90 -35.50 -15.11 -14.25
C ASP A 90 -36.13 -13.94 -13.50
N SER A 91 -37.44 -14.01 -13.26
CA SER A 91 -38.13 -12.99 -12.45
C SER A 91 -37.78 -13.16 -10.96
N TRP A 92 -37.14 -12.14 -10.36
CA TRP A 92 -36.65 -12.22 -8.99
C TRP A 92 -37.74 -12.04 -7.92
N SER A 93 -38.88 -11.44 -8.26
CA SER A 93 -39.94 -11.07 -7.29
C SER A 93 -40.51 -12.25 -6.49
N ARG A 94 -40.42 -13.48 -7.00
CA ARG A 94 -40.86 -14.70 -6.30
C ARG A 94 -39.71 -15.53 -5.73
N ILE A 95 -38.49 -15.30 -6.21
CA ILE A 95 -37.31 -16.11 -5.90
C ILE A 95 -36.57 -15.54 -4.70
N VAL A 96 -36.42 -14.20 -4.67
CA VAL A 96 -35.72 -13.48 -3.62
C VAL A 96 -36.69 -13.25 -2.46
N GLN A 97 -36.33 -13.77 -1.29
CA GLN A 97 -37.11 -13.72 -0.07
C GLN A 97 -36.26 -13.12 1.06
N PRO A 98 -36.88 -12.47 2.07
CA PRO A 98 -36.16 -12.01 3.26
C PRO A 98 -35.47 -13.17 4.00
N GLY A 99 -34.24 -12.95 4.46
CA GLY A 99 -33.36 -13.96 5.05
C GLY A 99 -32.65 -14.86 4.03
N GLY A 100 -32.90 -14.67 2.73
CA GLY A 100 -32.33 -15.47 1.67
C GLY A 100 -30.93 -15.02 1.25
N LYS A 101 -30.10 -16.00 0.86
CA LYS A 101 -28.75 -15.77 0.32
C LYS A 101 -28.71 -16.22 -1.13
N TYR A 102 -28.28 -15.34 -2.03
CA TYR A 102 -28.34 -15.60 -3.46
C TYR A 102 -27.06 -15.16 -4.15
N TYR A 103 -26.69 -15.87 -5.20
CA TYR A 103 -25.58 -15.48 -6.05
C TYR A 103 -25.93 -15.69 -7.53
N LEU A 104 -25.26 -14.93 -8.39
CA LEU A 104 -25.39 -15.05 -9.83
C LEU A 104 -24.04 -14.84 -10.50
N THR A 105 -23.89 -15.39 -11.70
CA THR A 105 -22.69 -15.23 -12.51
C THR A 105 -23.06 -14.71 -13.88
N ARG A 106 -22.29 -13.75 -14.40
CA ARG A 106 -22.43 -13.24 -15.76
C ARG A 106 -21.25 -13.72 -16.59
N ASN A 107 -21.54 -14.45 -17.67
CA ASN A 107 -20.55 -15.03 -18.59
C ASN A 107 -19.47 -15.93 -17.93
N GLY A 108 -19.67 -16.33 -16.66
CA GLY A 108 -18.69 -17.10 -15.90
C GLY A 108 -17.39 -16.35 -15.58
N SER A 109 -17.33 -15.03 -15.74
CA SER A 109 -16.15 -14.22 -15.40
C SER A 109 -16.47 -13.09 -14.42
N SER A 110 -17.74 -12.93 -14.07
CA SER A 110 -18.20 -12.04 -13.01
C SER A 110 -19.18 -12.78 -12.13
N ILE A 111 -19.06 -12.57 -10.81
CA ILE A 111 -19.92 -13.16 -9.80
C ILE A 111 -20.41 -12.05 -8.87
N VAL A 112 -21.69 -12.12 -8.50
CA VAL A 112 -22.32 -11.20 -7.54
C VAL A 112 -23.10 -12.05 -6.55
N ALA A 113 -22.86 -11.81 -5.26
CA ALA A 113 -23.56 -12.48 -4.17
C ALA A 113 -24.18 -11.43 -3.24
N PHE A 114 -25.40 -11.68 -2.77
CA PHE A 114 -26.11 -10.81 -1.85
C PHE A 114 -26.99 -11.61 -0.89
N ALA A 115 -27.20 -11.04 0.29
CA ALA A 115 -28.15 -11.52 1.28
C ALA A 115 -29.22 -10.45 1.50
N VAL A 116 -30.48 -10.87 1.67
CA VAL A 116 -31.65 -10.02 1.89
C VAL A 116 -32.22 -10.31 3.27
#